data_AF-A0A9P1C111-F1
#
_entry.id   AF-A0A9P1C111-F1
#
_cell.length_a   1.000
_cell.length_b   1.000
_cell.length_c   1.000
_cell.angle_alpha   90.00
_cell.angle_beta   90.00
_cell.angle_gamma   90.00
#
_symmetry.space_group_name_H-M   'P 1'
#
loop_
_entity.id
_entity.type
_entity.pdbx_description
1 polymer ?
#
loop_
_entity_poly.entity_id
_entity_poly.type
_entity_poly.pdbx_seq_one_letter_code
_entity_poly.pdbx_strand_id
1 'polypeptide(L)'
;MAVQLPVLARSPVAGNSPSSRKGRRRSTSYGLFPSDQRGVTLKELLQLRDAHEEISEVRWHCDNQAQLGCTSQPQGFCGPCVCQNTLQEGTWRRMNLHEVMNEVVLQKYCHDLRAFSFAEYLKTFVRPDSGGRIVQTFVSHWWGEEFCNLISSLQRFAESECIKRQALRLWASFHAVAILIVNAFLSKRLAKVYGAHLENLRGIDICVVILCNSAVSFCTLLLMLLEATCRRRQALEWSFWICAFANNQYELEHALGGTVDQSSFAIALRNDFLKSMVCVIDSDCTIYKRLWCTFELFYATYVLPRGGENFQKKRLPIDFVNADGIISQGGLSQQVLFDIKSAITQVKSKEAKASKAEDERQIHDFIAKSTTHESLDMTLKEITKLGLDSAGLRRRVPLIFYFFAPVASFTLSGTMHWLLLACHEPDRRFRSFLQFTAATYAFLSMAAISVILVLCFSSFEIKWKKSALSGPEGGSTPNLTPNSSHFSDAPQDDGWCTPNVTEFRVRISLPSSYTRLQIRVFAKAITYTFVLAGPGFLLAPPLLCVERFDSNDSRIARGWLQFLLNLRSLWISVQITYACAGLCAGIMYFLVRDSERYTAKAFRGILEDVWL
;
A
#
# COMPACT_ATOMS: atom_id res chain seq x y z
N MET A 1 18.18 4.50 23.91
CA MET A 1 19.07 5.67 23.74
C MET A 1 18.72 6.35 22.43
N ALA A 2 17.87 7.36 22.45
CA ALA A 2 17.63 8.19 21.27
C ALA A 2 18.86 9.07 21.08
N VAL A 3 19.63 8.85 20.01
CA VAL A 3 20.63 9.83 19.57
C VAL A 3 19.82 11.04 19.13
N GLN A 4 19.75 12.06 19.98
CA GLN A 4 19.23 13.37 19.57
C GLN A 4 20.14 13.85 18.44
N LEU A 5 19.55 14.37 17.36
CA LEU A 5 20.33 15.14 16.39
C LEU A 5 21.08 16.20 17.22
N PRO A 6 22.42 16.20 17.22
CA PRO A 6 23.15 17.18 17.99
C PRO A 6 22.69 18.54 17.48
N VAL A 7 21.88 19.25 18.28
CA VAL A 7 21.71 20.68 18.12
C VAL A 7 23.10 21.19 18.41
N LEU A 8 23.87 21.44 17.34
CA LEU A 8 25.24 21.88 17.47
C LEU A 8 25.19 23.13 18.36
N ALA A 9 25.62 22.98 19.61
CA ALA A 9 26.04 24.12 20.41
C ALA A 9 27.08 24.80 19.53
N ARG A 10 26.76 26.01 19.03
CA ARG A 10 27.55 26.76 18.04
C ARG A 10 29.03 26.52 18.29
N SER A 11 29.62 25.57 17.55
CA SER A 11 31.03 25.28 17.73
C SER A 11 31.73 26.51 17.17
N PRO A 12 32.60 27.18 17.94
CA PRO A 12 33.31 28.35 17.43
C PRO A 12 34.19 27.86 16.29
N VAL A 13 33.70 27.99 15.06
CA VAL A 13 34.47 27.75 13.85
C VAL A 13 35.60 28.77 13.92
N ALA A 14 36.80 28.29 14.25
CA ALA A 14 38.00 29.09 14.41
C ALA A 14 38.14 30.02 13.19
N GLY A 15 38.24 31.32 13.46
CA GLY A 15 38.08 32.43 12.52
C GLY A 15 39.06 32.44 11.35
N ASN A 16 38.84 31.57 10.37
CA ASN A 16 39.48 31.69 9.07
C ASN A 16 38.79 32.81 8.28
N SER A 17 39.61 33.80 7.90
CA SER A 17 39.19 35.06 7.30
C SER A 17 38.30 34.89 6.05
N PRO A 18 37.33 35.79 5.79
CA PRO A 18 36.34 35.65 4.71
C PRO A 18 36.86 35.83 3.27
N SER A 19 38.17 35.98 3.05
CA SER A 19 38.68 36.73 1.88
C SER A 19 38.83 35.99 0.54
N SER A 20 38.46 34.72 0.38
CA SER A 20 38.23 34.18 -0.99
C SER A 20 37.31 32.96 -1.01
N ARG A 21 35.99 33.17 -0.88
CA ARG A 21 35.01 32.12 -1.16
C ARG A 21 34.89 31.89 -2.68
N LYS A 22 35.90 31.27 -3.28
CA LYS A 22 35.70 30.58 -4.56
C LYS A 22 34.67 29.48 -4.29
N GLY A 23 33.49 29.58 -4.91
CA GLY A 23 32.41 28.61 -4.78
C GLY A 23 32.92 27.17 -4.99
N ARG A 24 32.34 26.22 -4.26
CA ARG A 24 32.80 24.83 -4.26
C ARG A 24 32.55 24.25 -5.65
N ARG A 25 33.57 23.77 -6.36
CA ARG A 25 33.37 23.17 -7.69
C ARG A 25 32.55 21.88 -7.58
N ARG A 26 31.73 21.60 -8.60
CA ARG A 26 30.97 20.35 -8.74
C ARG A 26 31.80 19.10 -8.47
N SER A 27 33.02 19.03 -9.02
CA SER A 27 33.95 17.92 -8.81
C SER A 27 34.36 17.74 -7.34
N THR A 28 34.49 18.83 -6.57
CA THR A 28 34.80 18.80 -5.13
C THR A 28 33.59 18.36 -4.30
N SER A 29 32.37 18.68 -4.73
CA SER A 29 31.16 18.16 -4.08
C SER A 29 31.03 16.65 -4.29
N TYR A 30 31.20 16.18 -5.52
CA TYR A 30 31.06 14.77 -5.85
C TYR A 30 32.22 13.89 -5.41
N GLY A 31 33.45 14.43 -5.37
CA GLY A 31 34.63 13.68 -4.92
C GLY A 31 34.55 13.22 -3.46
N LEU A 32 33.88 13.97 -2.58
CA LEU A 32 33.68 13.57 -1.18
C LEU A 32 32.44 12.71 -0.98
N PHE A 33 31.40 12.96 -1.77
CA PHE A 33 30.17 12.18 -1.68
C PHE A 33 29.40 12.18 -3.02
N PRO A 34 29.50 11.08 -3.79
CA PRO A 34 28.76 10.92 -5.05
C PRO A 34 27.26 11.16 -4.85
N SER A 35 26.61 11.84 -5.79
CA SER A 35 25.22 12.29 -5.67
C SER A 35 24.23 11.14 -5.42
N ASP A 36 24.53 9.97 -5.97
CA ASP A 36 23.76 8.74 -5.84
C ASP A 36 23.93 8.02 -4.48
N GLN A 37 24.92 8.41 -3.68
CA GLN A 37 25.12 7.91 -2.32
C GLN A 37 24.53 8.84 -1.25
N ARG A 38 23.93 9.98 -1.66
CA ARG A 38 23.37 11.02 -0.77
C ARG A 38 22.01 10.64 -0.20
N GLY A 39 21.95 9.49 0.47
CA GLY A 39 20.74 8.95 1.08
C GLY A 39 20.50 9.45 2.50
N VAL A 40 19.22 9.65 2.82
CA VAL A 40 18.69 9.90 4.16
C VAL A 40 17.84 8.71 4.59
N THR A 41 18.00 8.23 5.82
CA THR A 41 17.20 7.11 6.34
C THR A 41 15.86 7.58 6.88
N LEU A 42 14.87 6.69 6.94
CA LEU A 42 13.58 6.98 7.58
C LEU A 42 13.78 7.46 9.03
N LYS A 43 14.71 6.82 9.76
CA LYS A 43 15.06 7.19 11.13
C LYS A 43 15.54 8.63 11.23
N GLU A 44 16.44 9.05 10.35
CA GLU A 44 16.98 10.42 10.34
C GLU A 44 15.89 11.45 10.02
N LEU A 45 14.97 11.12 9.11
CA LEU A 45 13.81 11.97 8.80
C LEU A 45 12.83 12.11 9.98
N LEU A 46 12.55 11.00 10.66
CA LEU A 46 11.71 11.01 11.87
C LEU A 46 12.39 11.81 12.99
N GLN A 47 13.70 11.63 13.18
CA GLN A 47 14.49 12.42 14.14
C GLN A 47 14.46 13.92 13.82
N LEU A 48 14.53 14.30 12.53
CA LEU A 48 14.41 15.70 12.12
C LEU A 48 13.04 16.27 12.49
N ARG A 49 11.95 15.53 12.21
CA ARG A 49 10.59 15.93 12.60
C ARG A 49 10.46 16.05 14.11
N ASP A 50 10.92 15.04 14.85
CA ASP A 50 10.74 14.97 16.31
C ASP A 50 11.61 15.97 17.07
N ALA A 51 12.71 16.45 16.46
CA ALA A 51 13.56 17.50 17.03
C ALA A 51 12.99 18.92 16.85
N HIS A 52 11.97 19.09 16.01
CA HIS A 52 11.41 20.38 15.61
C HIS A 52 9.89 20.37 15.69
N GLU A 53 9.34 20.72 16.85
CA GLU A 53 7.89 20.75 17.09
C GLU A 53 7.15 21.63 16.07
N GLU A 54 7.79 22.72 15.61
CA GLU A 54 7.27 23.63 14.58
C GLU A 54 6.87 22.93 13.27
N ILE A 55 7.49 21.79 12.95
CA ILE A 55 7.20 21.01 11.73
C ILE A 55 5.83 20.34 11.82
N SER A 56 5.42 19.94 13.02
CA SER A 56 4.18 19.20 13.27
C SER A 56 3.01 20.12 13.63
N GLU A 57 3.30 21.36 14.02
CA GLU A 57 2.34 22.40 14.36
C GLU A 57 1.51 22.80 13.13
N VAL A 58 0.19 22.89 13.31
CA VAL A 58 -0.73 23.37 12.26
C VAL A 58 -0.79 24.88 12.34
N ARG A 59 -0.49 25.56 11.24
CA ARG A 59 -0.43 27.02 11.15
C ARG A 59 -1.38 27.55 10.10
N TRP A 60 -1.93 28.73 10.36
CA TRP A 60 -2.72 29.46 9.37
C TRP A 60 -1.80 30.01 8.29
N HIS A 61 -2.10 29.72 7.03
CA HIS A 61 -1.42 30.28 5.86
C HIS A 61 -2.40 31.09 5.04
N CYS A 62 -2.01 32.31 4.68
CA CYS A 62 -2.77 33.14 3.76
C CYS A 62 -2.41 32.74 2.32
N ASP A 63 -3.40 32.46 1.49
CA ASP A 63 -3.16 32.02 0.10
C ASP A 63 -2.46 33.10 -0.74
N ASN A 64 -2.57 34.37 -0.34
CA ASN A 64 -1.91 35.51 -0.98
C ASN A 64 -0.50 35.82 -0.46
N GLN A 65 0.03 35.03 0.49
CA GLN A 65 1.33 35.30 1.13
C GLN A 65 2.47 35.39 0.11
N ALA A 66 2.44 34.56 -0.94
CA ALA A 66 3.44 34.57 -2.01
C ALA A 66 3.38 35.81 -2.90
N GLN A 67 2.20 36.42 -3.07
CA GLN A 67 2.02 37.59 -3.94
C GLN A 67 2.29 38.91 -3.22
N LEU A 68 1.94 38.99 -1.93
CA LEU A 68 1.96 40.25 -1.18
C LEU A 68 3.19 40.41 -0.28
N GLY A 69 4.11 39.45 -0.27
CA GLY A 69 5.32 39.50 0.57
C GLY A 69 4.99 39.59 2.06
N CYS A 70 3.89 38.98 2.50
CA CYS A 70 3.41 39.09 3.87
C CYS A 70 4.31 38.26 4.80
N THR A 71 5.26 38.92 5.46
CA THR A 71 6.16 38.34 6.46
C THR A 71 5.56 38.44 7.86
N SER A 72 4.32 37.96 8.05
CA SER A 72 3.76 37.91 9.41
C SER A 72 4.54 36.88 10.24
N GLN A 73 4.93 37.29 11.45
CA GLN A 73 5.63 36.42 12.39
C GLN A 73 4.72 35.27 12.85
N PRO A 74 5.29 34.10 13.23
CA PRO A 74 4.53 32.88 13.50
C PRO A 74 3.67 32.90 14.77
N GLN A 75 3.64 34.00 15.53
CA GLN A 75 3.04 34.02 16.86
C GLN A 75 1.76 34.88 16.88
N GLY A 76 0.62 34.21 16.82
CA GLY A 76 -0.71 34.80 17.02
C GLY A 76 -1.53 34.94 15.75
N PHE A 77 -2.85 35.08 15.93
CA PHE A 77 -3.78 35.62 14.91
C PHE A 77 -3.02 36.62 14.06
N CYS A 78 -3.12 36.52 12.73
CA CYS A 78 -2.52 37.48 11.82
C CYS A 78 -3.02 38.88 12.22
N GLY A 79 -2.30 39.56 13.11
CA GLY A 79 -2.55 40.94 13.48
C GLY A 79 -2.54 41.73 12.17
N PRO A 80 -3.31 42.82 12.09
CA PRO A 80 -3.72 43.50 10.86
C PRO A 80 -2.87 43.17 9.63
N CYS A 81 -3.09 42.02 8.99
CA CYS A 81 -2.38 41.76 7.76
C CYS A 81 -2.86 42.87 6.80
N VAL A 82 -1.96 43.46 6.03
CA VAL A 82 -2.29 44.57 5.10
C VAL A 82 -3.42 44.18 4.11
N CYS A 83 -3.77 42.89 4.05
CA CYS A 83 -4.96 42.30 3.43
C CYS A 83 -6.33 42.62 4.08
N GLN A 84 -6.40 43.42 5.15
CA GLN A 84 -7.60 43.67 5.99
C GLN A 84 -8.91 44.07 5.28
N ASN A 85 -8.87 44.49 4.01
CA ASN A 85 -10.07 44.95 3.30
C ASN A 85 -10.72 43.89 2.41
N THR A 86 -10.20 42.67 2.39
CA THR A 86 -10.84 41.55 1.69
C THR A 86 -11.03 40.39 2.67
N LEU A 87 -12.23 39.83 2.74
CA LEU A 87 -12.51 38.54 3.39
C LEU A 87 -11.62 37.49 2.70
N GLN A 88 -10.39 37.32 3.16
CA GLN A 88 -9.45 36.42 2.49
C GLN A 88 -9.57 35.01 3.04
N GLU A 89 -9.62 34.09 2.09
CA GLU A 89 -9.49 32.66 2.30
C GLU A 89 -8.03 32.35 2.69
N GLY A 90 -7.88 31.38 3.59
CA GLY A 90 -6.60 30.83 3.97
C GLY A 90 -6.80 29.41 4.46
N THR A 91 -5.68 28.72 4.66
CA THR A 91 -5.68 27.29 4.97
C THR A 91 -4.86 26.99 6.21
N TRP A 92 -5.43 26.16 7.09
CA TRP A 92 -4.69 25.57 8.20
C TRP A 92 -3.88 24.39 7.67
N ARG A 93 -2.56 24.53 7.64
CA ARG A 93 -1.65 23.49 7.15
C ARG A 93 -0.37 23.44 7.97
N ARG A 94 0.31 22.30 7.93
CA ARG A 94 1.65 22.15 8.51
C ARG A 94 2.71 22.72 7.58
N MET A 95 3.94 22.81 8.07
CA MET A 95 5.08 23.20 7.24
C MET A 95 5.22 22.23 6.05
N ASN A 96 5.27 22.79 4.86
CA ASN A 96 5.62 22.03 3.66
C ASN A 96 7.13 21.79 3.58
N LEU A 97 7.55 20.91 2.67
CA LEU A 97 8.97 20.57 2.52
C LEU A 97 9.82 21.80 2.18
N HIS A 98 9.32 22.75 1.40
CA HIS A 98 10.03 24.00 1.10
C HIS A 98 10.32 24.82 2.37
N GLU A 99 9.32 25.01 3.23
CA GLU A 99 9.43 25.72 4.51
C GLU A 99 10.38 24.98 5.45
N VAL A 100 10.24 23.65 5.60
CA VAL A 100 11.17 22.84 6.41
C VAL A 100 12.60 22.97 5.90
N MET A 101 12.81 22.94 4.58
CA MET A 101 14.14 23.12 4.03
C MET A 101 14.70 24.50 4.35
N ASN A 102 13.95 25.57 4.13
CA ASN A 102 14.47 26.93 4.28
C ASN A 102 14.62 27.36 5.74
N GLU A 103 13.63 27.07 6.59
CA GLU A 103 13.55 27.59 7.96
C GLU A 103 14.20 26.67 8.98
N VAL A 104 14.24 25.36 8.72
CA VAL A 104 14.81 24.38 9.64
C VAL A 104 16.16 23.90 9.11
N VAL A 105 16.19 23.26 7.94
CA VAL A 105 17.39 22.58 7.46
C VAL A 105 18.51 23.57 7.12
N LEU A 106 18.23 24.54 6.24
CA LEU A 106 19.22 25.49 5.76
C LEU A 106 19.64 26.46 6.86
N GLN A 107 18.71 26.97 7.66
CA GLN A 107 19.04 27.92 8.73
C GLN A 107 19.73 27.27 9.93
N LYS A 108 19.31 26.08 10.38
CA LYS A 108 19.82 25.49 11.63
C LYS A 108 20.97 24.53 11.42
N TYR A 109 21.04 23.86 10.28
CA TYR A 109 22.05 22.80 10.04
C TYR A 109 23.08 23.17 8.98
N CYS A 110 22.70 23.91 7.93
CA CYS A 110 23.59 24.19 6.79
C CYS A 110 24.11 25.63 6.70
N HIS A 111 23.64 26.54 7.57
CA HIS A 111 23.85 27.99 7.43
C HIS A 111 25.34 28.36 7.38
N ASP A 112 26.13 27.80 8.29
CA ASP A 112 27.54 28.19 8.45
C ASP A 112 28.43 27.62 7.36
N LEU A 113 27.94 26.60 6.65
CA LEU A 113 28.76 25.85 5.70
C LEU A 113 28.40 26.16 4.25
N ARG A 114 27.16 26.57 3.91
CA ARG A 114 26.64 26.90 2.55
C ARG A 114 27.07 25.98 1.38
N ALA A 115 27.69 24.86 1.69
CA ALA A 115 28.45 24.04 0.75
C ALA A 115 28.08 22.57 0.87
N PHE A 116 27.11 22.23 1.73
CA PHE A 116 26.65 20.88 1.97
C PHE A 116 25.15 20.75 1.75
N SER A 117 24.75 19.63 1.14
CA SER A 117 23.39 19.14 1.27
C SER A 117 23.14 18.58 2.67
N PHE A 118 21.88 18.42 3.04
CA PHE A 118 21.54 17.82 4.34
C PHE A 118 22.08 16.39 4.48
N ALA A 119 22.07 15.61 3.39
CA ALA A 119 22.67 14.28 3.39
C ALA A 119 24.20 14.30 3.64
N GLU A 120 24.89 15.32 3.13
CA GLU A 120 26.32 15.53 3.42
C GLU A 120 26.54 16.00 4.87
N TYR A 121 25.66 16.84 5.42
CA TYR A 121 25.68 17.24 6.82
C TYR A 121 25.54 16.02 7.73
N LEU A 122 24.54 15.16 7.49
CA LEU A 122 24.33 13.93 8.26
C LEU A 122 25.56 13.03 8.22
N LYS A 123 26.15 12.83 7.03
CA LYS A 123 27.39 12.05 6.88
C LYS A 123 28.53 12.62 7.72
N THR A 124 28.74 13.94 7.65
CA THR A 124 29.90 14.59 8.26
C THR A 124 29.79 14.68 9.78
N PHE A 125 28.60 15.00 10.30
CA PHE A 125 28.43 15.36 11.72
C PHE A 125 27.66 14.33 12.54
N VAL A 126 26.78 13.54 11.93
CA VAL A 126 25.94 12.57 12.65
C VAL A 126 26.51 11.16 12.55
N ARG A 127 27.18 10.81 11.44
CA ARG A 127 27.70 9.46 11.19
C ARG A 127 29.07 9.48 10.47
N PRO A 128 30.11 10.08 11.10
CA PRO A 128 31.43 10.26 10.47
C PRO A 128 32.08 8.95 10.00
N ASP A 129 31.81 7.83 10.69
CA ASP A 129 32.39 6.53 10.38
C ASP A 129 31.65 5.77 9.26
N SER A 130 30.57 6.33 8.69
CA SER A 130 29.80 5.67 7.64
C SER A 130 30.34 6.03 6.25
N GLY A 131 30.69 5.02 5.44
CA GLY A 131 31.17 5.16 4.06
C GLY A 131 30.15 5.67 3.04
N GLY A 132 29.18 6.49 3.46
CA GLY A 132 27.98 6.78 2.70
C GLY A 132 26.84 5.79 2.99
N ARG A 133 25.63 6.14 2.54
CA ARG A 133 24.50 5.20 2.58
C ARG A 133 24.16 4.78 1.17
N ILE A 134 24.08 3.46 0.98
CA ILE A 134 23.48 2.90 -0.22
C ILE A 134 22.01 3.31 -0.24
N VAL A 135 21.60 4.07 -1.26
CA VAL A 135 20.20 4.47 -1.47
C VAL A 135 19.41 3.26 -1.96
N GLN A 136 18.29 2.96 -1.29
CA GLN A 136 17.40 1.87 -1.68
C GLN A 136 16.24 2.37 -2.55
N THR A 137 15.74 3.57 -2.29
CA THR A 137 14.56 4.10 -2.98
C THR A 137 14.74 5.54 -3.41
N PHE A 138 14.40 5.83 -4.68
CA PHE A 138 14.28 7.19 -5.20
C PHE A 138 12.91 7.76 -4.86
N VAL A 139 12.84 8.98 -4.32
CA VAL A 139 11.57 9.63 -3.98
C VAL A 139 11.30 10.76 -4.96
N SER A 140 10.26 10.59 -5.78
CA SER A 140 9.66 11.68 -6.54
C SER A 140 8.59 12.35 -5.69
N HIS A 141 8.75 13.65 -5.47
CA HIS A 141 7.84 14.45 -4.64
C HIS A 141 7.82 15.87 -5.17
N TRP A 142 6.80 16.63 -4.78
CA TRP A 142 6.76 18.07 -5.00
C TRP A 142 7.13 18.83 -3.70
N TRP A 143 7.45 20.11 -3.83
CA TRP A 143 8.02 20.90 -2.72
C TRP A 143 7.00 21.47 -1.74
N GLY A 144 5.75 21.67 -2.19
CA GLY A 144 4.68 22.17 -1.34
C GLY A 144 3.95 21.06 -0.56
N GLU A 145 4.37 19.81 -0.69
CA GLU A 145 3.85 18.71 0.12
C GLU A 145 4.12 18.99 1.60
N GLU A 146 3.12 18.80 2.46
CA GLU A 146 3.31 18.88 3.91
C GLU A 146 4.39 17.88 4.34
N PHE A 147 5.40 18.33 5.07
CA PHE A 147 6.53 17.48 5.40
C PHE A 147 6.11 16.25 6.23
N CYS A 148 5.14 16.42 7.14
CA CYS A 148 4.58 15.31 7.91
C CYS A 148 3.90 14.25 7.03
N ASN A 149 3.25 14.67 5.95
CA ASN A 149 2.59 13.76 5.01
C ASN A 149 3.62 13.02 4.16
N LEU A 150 4.68 13.71 3.72
CA LEU A 150 5.84 13.08 3.10
C LEU A 150 6.43 11.99 4.00
N ILE A 151 6.73 12.29 5.27
CA ILE A 151 7.31 11.32 6.21
C ILE A 151 6.38 10.13 6.44
N SER A 152 5.08 10.39 6.62
CA SER A 152 4.08 9.32 6.80
C SER A 152 4.00 8.42 5.57
N SER A 153 4.09 9.00 4.38
CA SER A 153 4.10 8.27 3.11
C SER A 153 5.33 7.36 3.00
N LEU A 154 6.52 7.90 3.31
CA LEU A 154 7.78 7.15 3.27
C LEU A 154 7.85 6.07 4.34
N GLN A 155 7.30 6.32 5.53
CA GLN A 155 7.20 5.33 6.59
C GLN A 155 6.37 4.13 6.14
N ARG A 156 5.15 4.36 5.64
CA ARG A 156 4.27 3.30 5.13
C ARG A 156 4.91 2.53 3.99
N PHE A 157 5.61 3.23 3.10
CA PHE A 157 6.38 2.61 2.03
C PHE A 157 7.47 1.67 2.57
N ALA A 158 8.33 2.15 3.47
CA ALA A 158 9.41 1.35 4.05
C ALA A 158 8.91 0.14 4.84
N GLU A 159 7.85 0.33 5.65
CA GLU A 159 7.19 -0.74 6.39
C GLU A 159 6.65 -1.79 5.43
N SER A 160 5.95 -1.36 4.38
CA SER A 160 5.42 -2.26 3.37
C SER A 160 6.49 -3.02 2.58
N GLU A 161 7.60 -2.37 2.20
CA GLU A 161 8.71 -3.07 1.54
C GLU A 161 9.36 -4.13 2.45
N CYS A 162 9.40 -3.87 3.77
CA CYS A 162 9.82 -4.86 4.74
C CYS A 162 8.80 -6.01 4.88
N ILE A 163 7.50 -5.74 4.70
CA ILE A 163 6.41 -6.72 4.73
C ILE A 163 6.28 -7.52 3.43
N LYS A 164 6.49 -6.97 2.23
CA LYS A 164 6.37 -7.73 0.95
C LYS A 164 7.26 -8.97 0.91
N ARG A 165 8.37 -8.97 1.65
CA ARG A 165 9.27 -10.13 1.82
C ARG A 165 8.68 -11.25 2.71
N GLN A 166 7.48 -11.05 3.27
CA GLN A 166 6.93 -11.74 4.43
C GLN A 166 5.57 -12.38 4.22
N ALA A 167 4.83 -12.03 3.16
CA ALA A 167 3.47 -12.51 2.90
C ALA A 167 3.32 -14.06 3.03
N LEU A 168 4.37 -14.81 2.65
CA LEU A 168 4.38 -16.27 2.76
C LEU A 168 4.43 -16.77 4.23
N ARG A 169 5.03 -15.98 5.13
CA ARG A 169 5.29 -16.31 6.54
C ARG A 169 4.16 -15.88 7.48
N LEU A 170 3.48 -14.78 7.15
CA LEU A 170 2.23 -14.39 7.83
C LEU A 170 1.13 -15.42 7.59
N TRP A 171 1.05 -15.94 6.37
CA TRP A 171 0.19 -17.07 6.05
C TRP A 171 0.56 -18.32 6.89
N ALA A 172 1.85 -18.63 7.04
CA ALA A 172 2.30 -19.70 7.92
C ALA A 172 1.91 -19.47 9.40
N SER A 173 1.87 -18.22 9.87
CA SER A 173 1.47 -17.86 11.24
C SER A 173 -0.01 -18.07 11.47
N PHE A 174 -0.85 -17.63 10.52
CA PHE A 174 -2.28 -17.89 10.56
C PHE A 174 -2.56 -19.40 10.55
N HIS A 175 -1.82 -20.16 9.73
CA HIS A 175 -1.91 -21.62 9.72
C HIS A 175 -1.49 -22.25 11.06
N ALA A 176 -0.41 -21.78 11.69
CA ALA A 176 0.02 -22.28 12.99
C ALA A 176 -1.04 -22.03 14.08
N VAL A 177 -1.65 -20.84 14.10
CA VAL A 177 -2.75 -20.51 15.03
C VAL A 177 -3.99 -21.34 14.74
N ALA A 178 -4.37 -21.49 13.47
CA ALA A 178 -5.50 -22.34 13.09
C ALA A 178 -5.27 -23.81 13.49
N ILE A 179 -4.05 -24.33 13.29
CA ILE A 179 -3.65 -25.68 13.72
C ILE A 179 -3.73 -25.81 15.25
N LEU A 180 -3.28 -24.81 16.01
CA LEU A 180 -3.43 -24.79 17.47
C LEU A 180 -4.90 -24.88 17.92
N ILE A 181 -5.77 -24.08 17.31
CA ILE A 181 -7.21 -24.07 17.63
C ILE A 181 -7.85 -25.42 17.27
N VAL A 182 -7.54 -25.94 16.09
CA VAL A 182 -8.03 -27.25 15.65
C VAL A 182 -7.53 -28.36 16.58
N ASN A 183 -6.26 -28.35 16.95
CA ASN A 183 -5.70 -29.32 17.88
C ASN A 183 -6.37 -29.24 19.25
N ALA A 184 -6.60 -28.04 19.80
CA ALA A 184 -7.30 -27.87 21.06
C ALA A 184 -8.75 -28.42 20.99
N PHE A 185 -9.44 -28.16 19.89
CA PHE A 185 -10.81 -28.65 19.68
C PHE A 185 -10.87 -30.18 19.51
N LEU A 186 -9.96 -30.74 18.71
CA LEU A 186 -9.84 -32.18 18.52
C LEU A 186 -9.51 -32.87 19.84
N SER A 187 -8.58 -32.32 20.62
CA SER A 187 -8.23 -32.85 21.95
C SER A 187 -9.45 -32.95 22.86
N LYS A 188 -10.27 -31.89 22.91
CA LYS A 188 -11.49 -31.85 23.72
C LYS A 188 -12.54 -32.85 23.24
N ARG A 189 -12.71 -33.01 21.92
CA ARG A 189 -13.65 -33.98 21.31
C ARG A 189 -13.20 -35.42 21.53
N LEU A 190 -11.91 -35.70 21.31
CA LEU A 190 -11.31 -37.01 21.53
C LEU A 190 -11.41 -37.40 23.00
N ALA A 191 -11.10 -36.49 23.93
CA ALA A 191 -11.27 -36.75 25.36
C ALA A 191 -12.72 -37.14 25.72
N LYS A 192 -13.72 -36.53 25.10
CA LYS A 192 -15.14 -36.85 25.33
C LYS A 192 -15.58 -38.18 24.70
N VAL A 193 -15.12 -38.49 23.50
CA VAL A 193 -15.49 -39.72 22.77
C VAL A 193 -14.78 -40.94 23.36
N TYR A 194 -13.50 -40.80 23.66
CA TYR A 194 -12.66 -41.89 24.12
C TYR A 194 -12.58 -42.00 25.64
N GLY A 195 -13.12 -41.06 26.41
CA GLY A 195 -13.11 -41.09 27.88
C GLY A 195 -13.72 -42.36 28.49
N ALA A 196 -14.55 -43.11 27.76
CA ALA A 196 -15.08 -44.41 28.17
C ALA A 196 -14.28 -45.63 27.66
N HIS A 197 -13.35 -45.45 26.73
CA HIS A 197 -12.59 -46.54 26.09
C HIS A 197 -11.06 -46.43 26.25
N LEU A 198 -10.56 -45.36 26.87
CA LEU A 198 -9.14 -45.02 26.97
C LEU A 198 -8.36 -45.76 28.06
N GLU A 199 -9.00 -46.57 28.89
CA GLU A 199 -8.27 -47.34 29.92
C GLU A 199 -7.29 -48.37 29.34
N ASN A 200 -7.43 -48.77 28.07
CA ASN A 200 -6.62 -49.84 27.46
C ASN A 200 -5.74 -49.44 26.26
N LEU A 201 -5.80 -48.19 25.78
CA LEU A 201 -4.94 -47.72 24.68
C LEU A 201 -4.01 -46.62 25.18
N ARG A 202 -2.71 -46.79 24.95
CA ARG A 202 -1.60 -45.86 25.27
C ARG A 202 -1.96 -44.39 24.99
N GLY A 203 -2.56 -43.70 25.96
CA GLY A 203 -2.96 -42.29 25.86
C GLY A 203 -1.79 -41.29 25.78
N ILE A 204 -0.55 -41.80 25.89
CA ILE A 204 0.67 -41.01 25.85
C ILE A 204 0.92 -40.46 24.43
N ASP A 205 0.67 -41.24 23.38
CA ASP A 205 1.08 -40.88 22.01
C ASP A 205 0.29 -39.67 21.46
N ILE A 206 -1.02 -39.61 21.72
CA ILE A 206 -1.87 -38.52 21.22
C ILE A 206 -1.58 -37.21 21.96
N CYS A 207 -1.43 -37.25 23.29
CA CYS A 207 -1.10 -36.06 24.08
C CYS A 207 0.26 -35.48 23.70
N VAL A 208 1.26 -36.35 23.45
CA VAL A 208 2.58 -35.93 22.98
C VAL A 208 2.49 -35.26 21.61
N VAL A 209 1.71 -35.81 20.66
CA VAL A 209 1.51 -35.18 19.34
C VAL A 209 0.86 -33.79 19.46
N ILE A 210 -0.15 -33.64 20.32
CA ILE A 210 -0.81 -32.34 20.56
C ILE A 210 0.15 -31.33 21.20
N LEU A 211 0.91 -31.75 22.22
CA LEU A 211 1.90 -30.91 22.90
C LEU A 211 3.02 -30.49 21.95
N CYS A 212 3.57 -31.42 21.16
CA CYS A 212 4.60 -31.12 20.17
C CYS A 212 4.10 -30.14 19.10
N ASN A 213 2.92 -30.38 18.52
CA ASN A 213 2.33 -29.45 17.55
C ASN A 213 2.06 -28.07 18.16
N SER A 214 1.65 -28.04 19.43
CA SER A 214 1.37 -26.79 20.12
C SER A 214 2.65 -26.00 20.43
N ALA A 215 3.70 -26.69 20.88
CA ALA A 215 5.02 -26.11 21.11
C ALA A 215 5.63 -25.58 19.81
N VAL A 216 5.57 -26.33 18.71
CA VAL A 216 6.07 -25.88 17.39
C VAL A 216 5.32 -24.64 16.93
N SER A 217 3.99 -24.62 17.08
CA SER A 217 3.17 -23.48 16.67
C SER A 217 3.44 -22.23 17.53
N PHE A 218 3.63 -22.40 18.84
CA PHE A 218 3.99 -21.32 19.75
C PHE A 218 5.40 -20.77 19.48
N CYS A 219 6.39 -21.65 19.27
CA CYS A 219 7.75 -21.25 18.89
C CYS A 219 7.74 -20.49 17.56
N THR A 220 6.93 -20.93 16.59
CA THR A 220 6.74 -20.23 15.31
C THR A 220 6.17 -18.83 15.56
N LEU A 221 5.12 -18.69 16.38
CA LEU A 221 4.54 -17.39 16.73
C LEU A 221 5.55 -16.46 17.40
N LEU A 222 6.34 -16.95 18.36
CA LEU A 222 7.35 -16.15 19.07
C LEU A 222 8.45 -15.66 18.12
N LEU A 223 8.97 -16.53 17.25
CA LEU A 223 9.95 -16.16 16.23
C LEU A 223 9.38 -15.09 15.29
N MET A 224 8.10 -15.18 14.94
CA MET A 224 7.41 -14.18 14.11
C MET A 224 7.27 -12.83 14.81
N LEU A 225 6.93 -12.79 16.11
CA LEU A 225 6.89 -11.55 16.90
C LEU A 225 8.27 -10.89 17.01
N LEU A 226 9.31 -11.68 17.32
CA LEU A 226 10.69 -11.19 17.36
C LEU A 226 11.10 -10.64 15.98
N GLU A 227 10.78 -11.33 14.89
CA GLU A 227 11.09 -10.84 13.55
C GLU A 227 10.30 -9.57 13.21
N ALA A 228 9.03 -9.44 13.60
CA ALA A 228 8.24 -8.22 13.40
C ALA A 228 8.88 -7.01 14.10
N THR A 229 9.39 -7.18 15.32
CA THR A 229 10.14 -6.11 16.02
C THR A 229 11.46 -5.76 15.30
N CYS A 230 12.20 -6.77 14.82
CA CYS A 230 13.40 -6.57 14.01
C CYS A 230 13.10 -5.81 12.70
N ARG A 231 11.90 -6.01 12.11
CA ARG A 231 11.50 -5.35 10.85
C ARG A 231 11.17 -3.88 11.02
N ARG A 232 10.50 -3.49 12.11
CA ARG A 232 10.30 -2.07 12.39
C ARG A 232 11.64 -1.33 12.42
N ARG A 233 12.68 -1.99 12.95
CA ARG A 233 14.06 -1.48 12.91
C ARG A 233 14.64 -1.45 11.49
N GLN A 234 14.35 -2.43 10.63
CA GLN A 234 14.77 -2.39 9.22
C GLN A 234 14.09 -1.27 8.42
N ALA A 235 12.80 -1.00 8.66
CA ALA A 235 12.09 0.10 8.02
C ALA A 235 12.71 1.46 8.39
N LEU A 236 13.11 1.62 9.66
CA LEU A 236 13.83 2.82 10.13
C LEU A 236 15.18 3.02 9.42
N GLU A 237 15.89 1.94 9.10
CA GLU A 237 17.16 2.00 8.36
C GLU A 237 16.98 2.06 6.84
N TRP A 238 15.73 2.05 6.33
CA TRP A 238 15.47 2.19 4.91
C TRP A 238 15.91 3.56 4.40
N SER A 239 16.67 3.58 3.31
CA SER A 239 17.33 4.78 2.80
C SER A 239 16.65 5.32 1.54
N PHE A 240 16.43 6.63 1.55
CA PHE A 240 15.77 7.38 0.52
C PHE A 240 16.72 8.39 -0.12
N TRP A 241 16.61 8.56 -1.42
CA TRP A 241 17.14 9.71 -2.13
C TRP A 241 16.00 10.68 -2.41
N ILE A 242 16.08 11.86 -1.81
CA ILE A 242 15.05 12.91 -1.87
C ILE A 242 15.77 14.18 -2.32
N CYS A 243 15.32 14.79 -3.41
CA CYS A 243 16.08 15.87 -4.05
C CYS A 243 16.33 17.07 -3.10
N ALA A 244 15.36 17.39 -2.25
CA ALA A 244 15.47 18.44 -1.22
C ALA A 244 16.64 18.21 -0.26
N PHE A 245 16.90 16.96 0.14
CA PHE A 245 17.96 16.62 1.10
C PHE A 245 19.28 16.21 0.44
N ALA A 246 19.23 15.61 -0.75
CA ALA A 246 20.39 15.10 -1.46
C ALA A 246 21.19 16.22 -2.16
N ASN A 247 20.49 17.22 -2.70
CA ASN A 247 21.11 18.32 -3.43
C ASN A 247 21.50 19.47 -2.51
N ASN A 248 22.58 20.17 -2.85
CA ASN A 248 22.96 21.40 -2.16
C ASN A 248 22.02 22.52 -2.63
N GLN A 249 21.07 22.92 -1.78
CA GLN A 249 20.07 23.93 -2.14
C GLN A 249 20.65 25.34 -2.36
N TYR A 250 21.87 25.61 -1.89
CA TYR A 250 22.57 26.87 -2.16
C TYR A 250 23.23 26.90 -3.55
N GLU A 251 23.50 25.74 -4.15
CA GLU A 251 24.23 25.60 -5.40
C GLU A 251 23.52 24.60 -6.33
N LEU A 252 22.22 24.83 -6.58
CA LEU A 252 21.40 23.92 -7.39
C LEU A 252 21.97 23.70 -8.80
N GLU A 253 22.65 24.68 -9.38
CA GLU A 253 23.27 24.57 -10.70
C GLU A 253 24.27 23.40 -10.78
N HIS A 254 25.00 23.12 -9.70
CA HIS A 254 25.90 21.97 -9.62
C HIS A 254 25.13 20.64 -9.66
N ALA A 255 23.94 20.61 -9.08
CA ALA A 255 23.08 19.44 -9.06
C ALA A 255 22.38 19.21 -10.42
N LEU A 256 22.13 20.26 -11.21
CA LEU A 256 21.52 20.13 -12.54
C LEU A 256 22.53 19.70 -13.62
N GLY A 257 23.79 20.13 -13.50
CA GLY A 257 24.81 19.82 -14.51
C GLY A 257 24.65 20.64 -15.79
N GLY A 258 25.38 20.26 -16.85
CA GLY A 258 25.28 20.95 -18.15
C GLY A 258 24.13 20.46 -19.03
N THR A 259 23.65 19.24 -18.78
CA THR A 259 22.55 18.60 -19.50
C THR A 259 21.68 17.84 -18.52
N VAL A 260 20.39 17.70 -18.85
CA VAL A 260 19.38 17.05 -17.99
C VAL A 260 19.76 15.60 -17.61
N ASP A 261 20.41 14.88 -18.52
CA ASP A 261 20.88 13.50 -18.30
C ASP A 261 22.13 13.41 -17.42
N GLN A 262 22.82 14.53 -17.18
CA GLN A 262 23.90 14.66 -16.22
C GLN A 262 23.43 15.20 -14.88
N SER A 263 22.14 15.47 -14.72
CA SER A 263 21.60 15.94 -13.45
C SER A 263 21.75 14.89 -12.35
N SER A 264 21.86 15.35 -11.11
CA SER A 264 21.86 14.53 -9.90
C SER A 264 20.67 13.57 -9.85
N PHE A 265 19.51 13.98 -10.40
CA PHE A 265 18.32 13.15 -10.56
C PHE A 265 18.59 11.94 -11.46
N ALA A 266 19.10 12.18 -12.67
CA ALA A 266 19.43 11.11 -13.62
C ALA A 266 20.52 10.19 -13.08
N ILE A 267 21.55 10.76 -12.43
CA ILE A 267 22.63 9.99 -11.80
C ILE A 267 22.08 9.09 -10.69
N ALA A 268 21.22 9.61 -9.81
CA ALA A 268 20.61 8.83 -8.74
C ALA A 268 19.72 7.71 -9.29
N LEU A 269 18.89 7.98 -10.31
CA LEU A 269 18.02 6.97 -10.94
C LEU A 269 18.81 5.83 -11.62
N ARG A 270 20.00 6.12 -12.17
CA ARG A 270 20.89 5.12 -12.77
C ARG A 270 21.60 4.23 -11.77
N ASN A 271 21.65 4.58 -10.49
CA ASN A 271 22.40 3.83 -9.48
C ASN A 271 21.92 2.37 -9.38
N ASP A 272 22.82 1.41 -9.48
CA ASP A 272 22.48 -0.03 -9.51
C ASP A 272 21.87 -0.56 -8.20
N PHE A 273 22.16 0.07 -7.07
CA PHE A 273 21.63 -0.32 -5.77
C PHE A 273 20.19 0.13 -5.53
N LEU A 274 19.68 1.02 -6.38
CA LEU A 274 18.35 1.59 -6.24
C LEU A 274 17.31 0.53 -6.64
N LYS A 275 16.52 0.08 -5.66
CA LYS A 275 15.59 -1.06 -5.76
C LYS A 275 14.21 -0.67 -6.28
N SER A 276 13.78 0.54 -5.98
CA SER A 276 12.43 1.04 -6.28
C SER A 276 12.39 2.56 -6.36
N MET A 277 11.33 3.07 -6.98
CA MET A 277 10.96 4.48 -6.97
C MET A 277 9.63 4.61 -6.24
N VAL A 278 9.51 5.63 -5.41
CA VAL A 278 8.28 5.98 -4.73
C VAL A 278 7.85 7.38 -5.17
N CYS A 279 6.59 7.53 -5.55
CA CYS A 279 6.00 8.78 -6.00
C CYS A 279 4.97 9.24 -4.97
N VAL A 280 5.28 10.33 -4.28
CA VAL A 280 4.41 10.90 -3.25
C VAL A 280 3.36 11.74 -3.95
N ILE A 281 2.11 11.29 -3.92
CA ILE A 281 1.00 11.85 -4.69
C ILE A 281 -0.08 12.38 -3.76
N ASP A 282 -0.57 13.58 -4.05
CA ASP A 282 -1.73 14.18 -3.40
C ASP A 282 -3.01 13.89 -4.21
N SER A 283 -4.16 14.31 -3.68
CA SER A 283 -5.47 14.13 -4.35
C SER A 283 -5.54 14.85 -5.70
N ASP A 284 -4.77 15.92 -5.89
CA ASP A 284 -4.75 16.74 -7.10
C ASP A 284 -3.69 16.29 -8.12
N CYS A 285 -2.97 15.22 -7.80
CA CYS A 285 -1.87 14.68 -8.58
C CYS A 285 -0.84 15.76 -9.01
N THR A 286 -0.52 16.68 -8.11
CA THR A 286 0.34 17.86 -8.32
C THR A 286 1.71 17.50 -8.84
N ILE A 287 2.22 16.30 -8.52
CA ILE A 287 3.48 15.80 -9.07
C ILE A 287 3.51 15.82 -10.60
N TYR A 288 2.40 15.55 -11.30
CA TYR A 288 2.43 15.57 -12.77
C TYR A 288 2.36 16.98 -13.36
N LYS A 289 1.98 17.98 -12.55
CA LYS A 289 2.00 19.41 -12.91
C LYS A 289 3.42 19.99 -12.76
N ARG A 290 4.34 19.25 -12.13
CA ARG A 290 5.73 19.66 -11.86
C ARG A 290 6.66 18.98 -12.86
N LEU A 291 7.31 19.77 -13.71
CA LEU A 291 8.07 19.24 -14.84
C LEU A 291 9.24 18.35 -14.42
N TRP A 292 9.94 18.68 -13.32
CA TRP A 292 11.01 17.83 -12.77
C TRP A 292 10.50 16.46 -12.30
N CYS A 293 9.34 16.40 -11.63
CA CYS A 293 8.74 15.12 -11.20
C CYS A 293 8.28 14.30 -12.41
N THR A 294 7.67 14.95 -13.40
CA THR A 294 7.31 14.34 -14.69
C THR A 294 8.55 13.79 -15.41
N PHE A 295 9.66 14.52 -15.38
CA PHE A 295 10.95 14.05 -15.91
C PHE A 295 11.46 12.81 -15.18
N GLU A 296 11.44 12.78 -13.84
CA GLU A 296 11.88 11.62 -13.05
C GLU A 296 11.07 10.36 -13.40
N LEU A 297 9.75 10.50 -13.53
CA LEU A 297 8.85 9.43 -13.93
C LEU A 297 9.11 8.98 -15.38
N PHE A 298 9.26 9.92 -16.31
CA PHE A 298 9.66 9.62 -17.69
C PHE A 298 10.99 8.88 -17.73
N TYR A 299 11.97 9.32 -16.95
CA TYR A 299 13.30 8.72 -16.89
C TYR A 299 13.23 7.27 -16.40
N ALA A 300 12.50 7.03 -15.30
CA ALA A 300 12.35 5.71 -14.72
C ALA A 300 11.54 4.73 -15.60
N THR A 301 10.54 5.23 -16.33
CA THR A 301 9.60 4.40 -17.12
C THR A 301 10.03 4.20 -18.57
N TYR A 302 10.75 5.16 -19.14
CA TYR A 302 11.06 5.18 -20.57
C TYR A 302 12.55 5.02 -20.86
N VAL A 303 13.40 5.76 -20.14
CA VAL A 303 14.85 5.79 -20.39
C VAL A 303 15.53 4.57 -19.78
N LEU A 304 15.32 4.30 -18.48
CA LEU A 304 15.96 3.16 -17.79
C LEU A 304 15.68 1.79 -18.44
N PRO A 305 14.44 1.46 -18.85
CA PRO A 305 14.15 0.14 -19.42
C PRO A 305 14.74 -0.11 -20.81
N ARG A 306 15.01 0.96 -21.56
CA ARG A 306 15.65 0.87 -22.89
C ARG A 306 17.17 0.72 -22.78
N GLY A 307 17.75 1.19 -21.68
CA GLY A 307 19.19 1.30 -21.54
C GLY A 307 19.73 2.47 -22.37
N GLY A 308 20.91 2.94 -22.01
CA GLY A 308 21.73 3.81 -22.85
C GLY A 308 22.99 3.07 -23.26
N GLU A 309 23.81 3.68 -24.13
CA GLU A 309 25.12 3.12 -24.51
C GLU A 309 25.99 2.80 -23.28
N ASN A 310 25.76 3.52 -22.17
CA ASN A 310 26.60 3.48 -20.98
C ASN A 310 25.95 2.84 -19.73
N PHE A 311 24.74 2.27 -19.83
CA PHE A 311 24.12 1.64 -18.65
C PHE A 311 23.18 0.48 -18.99
N GLN A 312 23.13 -0.50 -18.09
CA GLN A 312 22.32 -1.71 -18.27
C GLN A 312 20.82 -1.39 -18.22
N LYS A 313 20.03 -2.15 -18.99
CA LYS A 313 18.58 -2.07 -18.96
C LYS A 313 18.08 -2.34 -17.55
N LYS A 314 17.40 -1.36 -16.95
CA LYS A 314 16.90 -1.43 -15.59
C LYS A 314 15.41 -1.13 -15.57
N ARG A 315 14.61 -2.01 -14.95
CA ARG A 315 13.20 -1.74 -14.67
C ARG A 315 13.07 -1.41 -13.20
N LEU A 316 12.67 -0.19 -12.91
CA LEU A 316 12.49 0.28 -11.55
C LEU A 316 11.02 0.15 -11.16
N PRO A 317 10.65 -0.67 -10.16
CA PRO A 317 9.30 -0.70 -9.62
C PRO A 317 8.90 0.68 -9.11
N ILE A 318 7.71 1.16 -9.50
CA ILE A 318 7.18 2.45 -9.08
C ILE A 318 5.96 2.21 -8.20
N ASP A 319 5.99 2.73 -6.98
CA ASP A 319 4.87 2.74 -6.06
C ASP A 319 4.39 4.18 -5.84
N PHE A 320 3.08 4.41 -5.99
CA PHE A 320 2.46 5.68 -5.61
C PHE A 320 2.00 5.60 -4.17
N VAL A 321 2.29 6.65 -3.40
CA VAL A 321 2.04 6.68 -1.95
C VAL A 321 1.52 8.05 -1.53
N ASN A 322 0.73 8.07 -0.47
CA ASN A 322 0.39 9.27 0.25
C ASN A 322 0.37 8.99 1.77
N ALA A 323 0.01 10.00 2.56
CA ALA A 323 -0.05 9.86 4.01
C ALA A 323 -1.08 8.83 4.50
N ASP A 324 -2.05 8.44 3.66
CA ASP A 324 -3.11 7.46 3.94
C ASP A 324 -2.77 6.03 3.51
N GLY A 325 -1.78 5.82 2.64
CA GLY A 325 -1.43 4.49 2.17
C GLY A 325 -0.71 4.44 0.84
N ILE A 326 -0.53 3.20 0.36
CA ILE A 326 0.11 2.90 -0.93
C ILE A 326 -0.97 2.52 -1.93
N ILE A 327 -1.02 3.23 -3.07
CA ILE A 327 -2.05 3.04 -4.09
C ILE A 327 -2.01 1.63 -4.66
N SER A 328 -0.83 1.16 -5.06
CA SER A 328 -0.63 -0.18 -5.64
C SER A 328 -1.01 -1.33 -4.68
N GLN A 329 -1.19 -1.01 -3.39
CA GLN A 329 -1.55 -1.95 -2.34
C GLN A 329 -2.99 -1.80 -1.85
N GLY A 330 -3.72 -0.81 -2.37
CA GLY A 330 -5.09 -0.53 -1.95
C GLY A 330 -5.21 -0.05 -0.52
N GLY A 331 -4.17 0.58 0.02
CA GLY A 331 -4.20 1.17 1.37
C GLY A 331 -4.99 2.48 1.47
N LEU A 332 -5.27 3.14 0.35
CA LEU A 332 -6.02 4.40 0.32
C LEU A 332 -7.49 4.22 0.69
N SER A 333 -8.19 5.32 1.00
CA SER A 333 -9.65 5.37 1.10
C SER A 333 -10.33 5.30 -0.28
N GLN A 334 -11.65 5.07 -0.35
CA GLN A 334 -12.38 5.11 -1.63
C GLN A 334 -12.37 6.52 -2.24
N GLN A 335 -12.57 7.54 -1.39
CA GLN A 335 -12.63 8.93 -1.81
C GLN A 335 -11.31 9.38 -2.47
N VAL A 336 -10.17 9.14 -1.80
CA VAL A 336 -8.86 9.52 -2.35
C VAL A 336 -8.57 8.79 -3.66
N LEU A 337 -8.96 7.51 -3.81
CA LEU A 337 -8.81 6.82 -5.10
C LEU A 337 -9.67 7.45 -6.20
N PHE A 338 -10.88 7.89 -5.87
CA PHE A 338 -11.75 8.58 -6.81
C PHE A 338 -11.17 9.93 -7.24
N ASP A 339 -10.64 10.70 -6.28
CA ASP A 339 -10.04 12.01 -6.54
C ASP A 339 -8.79 11.86 -7.43
N ILE A 340 -7.89 10.93 -7.10
CA ILE A 340 -6.71 10.61 -7.92
C ILE A 340 -7.13 10.13 -9.30
N LYS A 341 -8.16 9.28 -9.40
CA LYS A 341 -8.69 8.81 -10.69
C LYS A 341 -9.27 9.94 -11.52
N SER A 342 -9.91 10.92 -10.89
CA SER A 342 -10.41 12.12 -11.58
C SER A 342 -9.23 12.98 -12.06
N ALA A 343 -8.31 13.32 -11.15
CA ALA A 343 -7.16 14.17 -11.42
C ALA A 343 -6.24 13.59 -12.51
N ILE A 344 -5.95 12.28 -12.48
CA ILE A 344 -5.05 11.64 -13.47
C ILE A 344 -5.59 11.73 -14.90
N THR A 345 -6.91 11.79 -15.10
CA THR A 345 -7.48 11.92 -16.46
C THR A 345 -7.16 13.27 -17.10
N GLN A 346 -7.00 14.29 -16.26
CA GLN A 346 -6.73 15.68 -16.67
C GLN A 346 -5.23 15.96 -16.86
N VAL A 347 -4.36 15.03 -16.44
CA VAL A 347 -2.91 15.21 -16.55
C VAL A 347 -2.47 15.32 -18.01
N LYS A 348 -1.67 16.36 -18.25
CA LYS A 348 -0.98 16.64 -19.51
C LYS A 348 0.45 17.07 -19.20
N SER A 349 1.42 16.22 -19.49
CA SER A 349 2.85 16.45 -19.22
C SER A 349 3.40 17.67 -19.95
N LYS A 350 2.79 18.06 -21.08
CA LYS A 350 3.14 19.28 -21.82
C LYS A 350 2.80 20.57 -21.05
N GLU A 351 1.86 20.52 -20.12
CA GLU A 351 1.44 21.67 -19.29
C GLU A 351 2.22 21.73 -17.96
N ALA A 352 3.10 20.76 -17.70
CA ALA A 352 3.91 20.72 -16.49
C ALA A 352 4.95 21.84 -16.51
N LYS A 353 5.11 22.55 -15.39
CA LYS A 353 5.98 23.74 -15.31
C LYS A 353 7.23 23.51 -14.47
N ALA A 354 8.30 24.23 -14.81
CA ALA A 354 9.47 24.39 -13.96
C ALA A 354 9.55 25.84 -13.44
N SER A 355 10.29 26.06 -12.35
CA SER A 355 10.51 27.42 -11.82
C SER A 355 11.43 28.26 -12.72
N LYS A 356 12.27 27.61 -13.53
CA LYS A 356 13.17 28.26 -14.50
C LYS A 356 12.75 27.85 -15.91
N ALA A 357 12.58 28.84 -16.79
CA ALA A 357 12.20 28.60 -18.19
C ALA A 357 13.28 27.83 -18.98
N GLU A 358 14.55 27.93 -18.58
CA GLU A 358 15.64 27.17 -19.20
C GLU A 358 15.53 25.67 -18.88
N ASP A 359 15.31 25.32 -17.61
CA ASP A 359 15.05 23.92 -17.21
C ASP A 359 13.84 23.36 -17.97
N GLU A 360 12.79 24.19 -18.14
CA GLU A 360 11.60 23.84 -18.88
C GLU A 360 11.92 23.44 -20.32
N ARG A 361 12.64 24.32 -21.04
CA ARG A 361 13.08 24.05 -22.41
C ARG A 361 13.93 22.77 -22.49
N GLN A 362 14.95 22.64 -21.64
CA GLN A 362 15.87 21.51 -21.70
C GLN A 362 15.19 20.17 -21.42
N ILE A 363 14.27 20.12 -20.46
CA ILE A 363 13.52 18.90 -20.13
C ILE A 363 12.56 18.55 -21.27
N HIS A 364 11.83 19.52 -21.81
CA HIS A 364 10.94 19.28 -22.96
C HIS A 364 11.72 18.78 -24.18
N ASP A 365 12.86 19.39 -24.49
CA ASP A 365 13.74 18.95 -25.58
C ASP A 365 14.26 17.52 -25.34
N PHE A 366 14.59 17.19 -24.09
CA PHE A 366 15.05 15.84 -23.73
C PHE A 366 13.95 14.78 -23.88
N ILE A 367 12.72 15.10 -23.46
CA ILE A 367 11.55 14.24 -23.63
C ILE A 367 11.25 14.07 -25.12
N ALA A 368 11.18 15.16 -25.89
CA ALA A 368 10.85 15.17 -27.31
C ALA A 368 11.83 14.35 -28.17
N LYS A 369 13.11 14.31 -27.79
CA LYS A 369 14.12 13.45 -28.45
C LYS A 369 13.86 11.95 -28.25
N SER A 370 13.13 11.58 -27.19
CA SER A 370 12.93 10.18 -26.80
C SER A 370 11.52 9.67 -27.07
N THR A 371 10.50 10.51 -26.89
CA THR A 371 9.09 10.17 -27.01
C THR A 371 8.23 11.43 -27.18
N THR A 372 6.93 11.26 -27.45
CA THR A 372 5.97 12.37 -27.48
C THR A 372 5.32 12.57 -26.10
N HIS A 373 4.85 13.78 -25.82
CA HIS A 373 4.14 14.08 -24.57
C HIS A 373 2.87 13.24 -24.41
N GLU A 374 2.17 12.95 -25.50
CA GLU A 374 0.97 12.12 -25.49
C GLU A 374 1.28 10.67 -25.09
N SER A 375 2.40 10.12 -25.59
CA SER A 375 2.87 8.79 -25.22
C SER A 375 3.28 8.72 -23.74
N LEU A 376 3.94 9.77 -23.24
CA LEU A 376 4.26 9.92 -21.82
C LEU A 376 2.98 9.99 -20.97
N ASP A 377 2.01 10.82 -21.35
CA ASP A 377 0.74 10.97 -20.64
C ASP A 377 -0.01 9.64 -20.55
N MET A 378 -0.06 8.90 -21.65
CA MET A 378 -0.66 7.57 -21.69
C MET A 378 0.06 6.61 -20.74
N THR A 379 1.39 6.64 -20.71
CA THR A 379 2.20 5.81 -19.80
C THR A 379 1.93 6.18 -18.34
N LEU A 380 1.93 7.47 -17.98
CA LEU A 380 1.66 7.93 -16.62
C LEU A 380 0.24 7.56 -16.17
N LYS A 381 -0.76 7.74 -17.04
CA LYS A 381 -2.15 7.34 -16.82
C LYS A 381 -2.26 5.83 -16.63
N GLU A 382 -1.57 5.04 -17.45
CA GLU A 382 -1.59 3.58 -17.36
C GLU A 382 -0.98 3.07 -16.05
N ILE A 383 0.21 3.55 -15.66
CA ILE A 383 0.87 3.10 -14.42
C ILE A 383 0.01 3.44 -13.20
N THR A 384 -0.57 4.65 -13.17
CA THR A 384 -1.46 5.07 -12.09
C THR A 384 -2.73 4.21 -12.08
N LYS A 385 -3.34 4.00 -13.25
CA LYS A 385 -4.54 3.15 -13.40
C LYS A 385 -4.28 1.71 -12.96
N LEU A 386 -3.14 1.12 -13.31
CA LEU A 386 -2.74 -0.20 -12.84
C LEU A 386 -2.66 -0.27 -11.31
N GLY A 387 -2.17 0.81 -10.67
CA GLY A 387 -2.20 0.97 -9.22
C GLY A 387 -3.62 1.00 -8.66
N LEU A 388 -4.50 1.82 -9.25
CA LEU A 388 -5.91 1.95 -8.85
C LEU A 388 -6.70 0.62 -9.04
N ASP A 389 -6.50 -0.07 -10.15
CA ASP A 389 -7.14 -1.36 -10.44
C ASP A 389 -6.63 -2.45 -9.48
N SER A 390 -5.33 -2.42 -9.15
CA SER A 390 -4.74 -3.30 -8.15
C SER A 390 -5.33 -3.06 -6.75
N ALA A 391 -5.56 -1.79 -6.38
CA ALA A 391 -6.25 -1.43 -5.14
C ALA A 391 -7.67 -2.02 -5.10
N GLY A 392 -8.44 -1.85 -6.17
CA GLY A 392 -9.81 -2.35 -6.29
C GLY A 392 -9.89 -3.87 -6.23
N LEU A 393 -8.94 -4.58 -6.85
CA LEU A 393 -8.85 -6.04 -6.75
C LEU A 393 -8.53 -6.48 -5.32
N ARG A 394 -7.52 -5.87 -4.70
CA ARG A 394 -7.07 -6.17 -3.34
C ARG A 394 -8.21 -6.04 -2.32
N ARG A 395 -9.08 -5.05 -2.47
CA ARG A 395 -10.29 -4.90 -1.64
C ARG A 395 -11.28 -6.06 -1.79
N ARG A 396 -11.32 -6.73 -2.93
CA ARG A 396 -12.21 -7.86 -3.22
C ARG A 396 -11.60 -9.21 -2.85
N VAL A 397 -10.28 -9.29 -2.72
CA VAL A 397 -9.55 -10.51 -2.33
C VAL A 397 -10.15 -11.16 -1.08
N PRO A 398 -10.44 -10.45 0.04
CA PRO A 398 -11.08 -11.07 1.19
C PRO A 398 -12.41 -11.76 0.86
N LEU A 399 -13.27 -11.11 0.08
CA LEU A 399 -14.54 -11.70 -0.34
C LEU A 399 -14.32 -12.95 -1.22
N ILE A 400 -13.33 -12.92 -2.12
CA ILE A 400 -12.97 -14.07 -2.94
C ILE A 400 -12.49 -15.25 -2.09
N PHE A 401 -11.53 -15.03 -1.20
CA PHE A 401 -10.88 -16.12 -0.45
C PHE A 401 -11.67 -16.61 0.76
N TYR A 402 -12.44 -15.74 1.41
CA TYR A 402 -13.14 -16.10 2.65
C TYR A 402 -14.61 -16.42 2.46
N PHE A 403 -15.20 -16.00 1.34
CA PHE A 403 -16.59 -16.31 1.04
C PHE A 403 -16.70 -17.24 -0.17
N PHE A 404 -16.29 -16.79 -1.36
CA PHE A 404 -16.56 -17.54 -2.57
C PHE A 404 -15.73 -18.82 -2.72
N ALA A 405 -14.45 -18.81 -2.36
CA ALA A 405 -13.60 -20.01 -2.46
C ALA A 405 -14.05 -21.13 -1.50
N PRO A 406 -14.40 -20.87 -0.22
CA PRO A 406 -15.00 -21.88 0.65
C PRO A 406 -16.35 -22.39 0.14
N VAL A 407 -17.22 -21.51 -0.38
CA VAL A 407 -18.51 -21.91 -0.98
C VAL A 407 -18.30 -22.80 -2.20
N ALA A 408 -17.39 -22.43 -3.11
CA ALA A 408 -17.03 -23.24 -4.27
C ALA A 408 -16.44 -24.59 -3.86
N SER A 409 -15.59 -24.59 -2.84
CA SER A 409 -14.96 -25.79 -2.31
C SER A 409 -15.96 -26.75 -1.65
N PHE A 410 -16.87 -26.21 -0.84
CA PHE A 410 -17.93 -26.97 -0.19
C PHE A 410 -18.88 -27.58 -1.22
N THR A 411 -19.28 -26.80 -2.22
CA THR A 411 -20.19 -27.26 -3.28
C THR A 411 -19.53 -28.32 -4.16
N LEU A 412 -18.24 -28.18 -4.46
CA LEU A 412 -17.47 -29.17 -5.24
C LEU A 412 -17.30 -30.48 -4.47
N SER A 413 -16.95 -30.40 -3.18
CA SER A 413 -16.86 -31.57 -2.30
C SER A 413 -18.21 -32.25 -2.10
N GLY A 414 -19.30 -31.49 -2.00
CA GLY A 414 -20.68 -31.97 -2.00
C GLY A 414 -21.02 -32.74 -3.26
N THR A 415 -20.70 -32.19 -4.43
CA THR A 415 -20.94 -32.82 -5.74
C THR A 415 -20.33 -34.21 -5.80
N MET A 416 -19.05 -34.35 -5.45
CA MET A 416 -18.35 -35.63 -5.47
C MET A 416 -18.96 -36.65 -4.50
N HIS A 417 -19.51 -36.20 -3.37
CA HIS A 417 -20.22 -37.08 -2.44
C HIS A 417 -21.41 -37.76 -3.08
N TRP A 418 -22.27 -36.93 -3.66
CA TRP A 418 -23.57 -37.35 -4.12
C TRP A 418 -23.41 -38.24 -5.35
N LEU A 419 -22.36 -38.01 -6.15
CA LEU A 419 -21.92 -38.94 -7.19
C LEU A 419 -21.46 -40.29 -6.61
N LEU A 420 -20.60 -40.30 -5.59
CA LEU A 420 -20.14 -41.54 -4.96
C LEU A 420 -21.30 -42.32 -4.33
N LEU A 421 -22.23 -41.64 -3.66
CA LEU A 421 -23.45 -42.26 -3.11
C LEU A 421 -24.33 -42.80 -4.23
N ALA A 422 -24.52 -42.05 -5.32
CA ALA A 422 -25.30 -42.50 -6.47
C ALA A 422 -24.71 -43.75 -7.14
N CYS A 423 -23.38 -43.87 -7.20
CA CYS A 423 -22.72 -45.05 -7.74
C CYS A 423 -23.01 -46.31 -6.90
N HIS A 424 -23.00 -46.17 -5.58
CA HIS A 424 -23.21 -47.30 -4.67
C HIS A 424 -24.67 -47.63 -4.36
N GLU A 425 -25.62 -46.77 -4.73
CA GLU A 425 -27.03 -46.99 -4.42
C GLU A 425 -27.69 -48.00 -5.38
N PRO A 426 -28.21 -49.15 -4.88
CA PRO A 426 -28.88 -50.14 -5.72
C PRO A 426 -30.27 -49.69 -6.21
N ASP A 427 -31.02 -48.91 -5.42
CA ASP A 427 -32.34 -48.43 -5.83
C ASP A 427 -32.22 -47.34 -6.91
N ARG A 428 -32.80 -47.62 -8.08
CA ARG A 428 -32.83 -46.72 -9.23
C ARG A 428 -33.50 -45.38 -8.93
N ARG A 429 -34.57 -45.34 -8.12
CA ARG A 429 -35.27 -44.09 -7.78
C ARG A 429 -34.40 -43.21 -6.89
N PHE A 430 -33.80 -43.80 -5.85
CA PHE A 430 -32.92 -43.08 -4.96
C PHE A 430 -31.65 -42.63 -5.68
N ARG A 431 -31.08 -43.47 -6.56
CA ARG A 431 -29.96 -43.09 -7.44
C ARG A 431 -30.26 -41.84 -8.28
N SER A 432 -31.43 -41.78 -8.94
CA SER A 432 -31.82 -40.60 -9.72
C SER A 432 -31.92 -39.33 -8.87
N PHE A 433 -32.43 -39.45 -7.63
CA PHE A 433 -32.47 -38.33 -6.67
C PHE A 433 -31.06 -37.87 -6.26
N LEU A 434 -30.15 -38.80 -5.98
CA LEU A 434 -28.76 -38.52 -5.64
C LEU A 434 -28.02 -37.85 -6.82
N GLN A 435 -28.26 -38.31 -8.05
CA GLN A 435 -27.72 -37.68 -9.27
C GLN A 435 -28.23 -36.25 -9.47
N PHE A 436 -29.52 -36.01 -9.26
CA PHE A 436 -30.10 -34.65 -9.31
C PHE A 436 -29.48 -33.73 -8.24
N THR A 437 -29.29 -34.26 -7.03
CA THR A 437 -28.63 -33.53 -5.95
C THR A 437 -27.18 -33.20 -6.31
N ALA A 438 -26.43 -34.17 -6.86
CA ALA A 438 -25.08 -33.94 -7.36
C ALA A 438 -25.03 -32.86 -8.44
N ALA A 439 -25.94 -32.89 -9.42
CA ALA A 439 -26.02 -31.90 -10.48
C ALA A 439 -26.28 -30.48 -9.94
N THR A 440 -27.13 -30.36 -8.91
CA THR A 440 -27.42 -29.09 -8.25
C THR A 440 -26.17 -28.54 -7.55
N TYR A 441 -25.44 -29.37 -6.81
CA TYR A 441 -24.16 -28.99 -6.19
C TYR A 441 -23.10 -28.61 -7.24
N ALA A 442 -23.06 -29.31 -8.37
CA ALA A 442 -22.17 -28.97 -9.48
C ALA A 442 -22.49 -27.60 -10.06
N PHE A 443 -23.77 -27.31 -10.28
CA PHE A 443 -24.23 -26.01 -10.75
C PHE A 443 -23.84 -24.88 -9.79
N LEU A 444 -24.06 -25.07 -8.48
CA LEU A 444 -23.66 -24.09 -7.46
C LEU A 444 -22.14 -23.88 -7.42
N SER A 445 -21.35 -24.95 -7.62
CA SER A 445 -19.89 -24.85 -7.72
C SER A 445 -19.47 -24.00 -8.92
N MET A 446 -20.07 -24.26 -10.08
CA MET A 446 -19.80 -23.50 -11.31
C MET A 446 -20.22 -22.04 -11.18
N ALA A 447 -21.36 -21.76 -10.53
CA ALA A 447 -21.79 -20.41 -10.22
C ALA A 447 -20.80 -19.69 -9.30
N ALA A 448 -20.36 -20.33 -8.22
CA ALA A 448 -19.37 -19.76 -7.29
C ALA A 448 -18.03 -19.49 -7.99
N ILE A 449 -17.53 -20.43 -8.80
CA ILE A 449 -16.31 -20.26 -9.61
C ILE A 449 -16.48 -19.11 -10.62
N SER A 450 -17.65 -18.99 -11.24
CA SER A 450 -17.96 -17.89 -12.17
C SER A 450 -17.95 -16.54 -11.45
N VAL A 451 -18.46 -16.47 -10.23
CA VAL A 451 -18.37 -15.25 -9.41
C VAL A 451 -16.92 -14.95 -9.02
N ILE A 452 -16.11 -15.96 -8.66
CA ILE A 452 -14.67 -15.79 -8.41
C ILE A 452 -13.98 -15.20 -9.65
N LEU A 453 -14.26 -15.75 -10.82
CA LEU A 453 -13.74 -15.26 -12.11
C LEU A 453 -14.13 -13.79 -12.33
N VAL A 454 -15.42 -13.48 -12.20
CA VAL A 454 -15.91 -12.10 -12.36
C VAL A 454 -15.24 -11.18 -11.35
N LEU A 455 -15.11 -11.56 -10.07
CA LEU A 455 -14.47 -10.72 -9.07
C LEU A 455 -12.96 -10.53 -9.29
N CYS A 456 -12.26 -11.54 -9.83
CA CYS A 456 -10.84 -11.44 -10.15
C CYS A 456 -10.59 -10.55 -11.37
N PHE A 457 -11.47 -10.61 -12.38
CA PHE A 457 -11.22 -10.02 -13.71
C PHE A 457 -12.10 -8.82 -14.05
N SER A 458 -13.08 -8.48 -13.23
CA SER A 458 -13.84 -7.23 -13.38
C SER A 458 -13.11 -6.05 -12.74
N SER A 459 -13.37 -4.86 -13.24
CA SER A 459 -13.24 -3.60 -12.51
C SER A 459 -14.63 -3.00 -12.37
N PHE A 460 -14.94 -2.49 -11.18
CA PHE A 460 -16.20 -1.80 -10.91
C PHE A 460 -15.94 -0.30 -10.98
N GLU A 461 -16.75 0.41 -11.74
CA GLU A 461 -16.71 1.86 -11.84
C GLU A 461 -18.09 2.39 -11.45
N ILE A 462 -18.15 3.00 -10.26
CA ILE A 462 -19.34 3.71 -9.79
C ILE A 462 -19.13 5.19 -10.11
N LYS A 463 -19.99 5.76 -10.94
CA LYS A 463 -20.01 7.21 -11.15
C LYS A 463 -21.04 7.83 -10.23
N TRP A 464 -20.54 8.71 -9.37
CA TRP A 464 -21.35 9.56 -8.53
C TRP A 464 -21.60 10.87 -9.28
N LYS A 465 -22.86 11.30 -9.37
CA LYS A 465 -23.15 12.66 -9.80
C LYS A 465 -22.75 13.56 -8.64
N LYS A 466 -21.75 14.41 -8.84
CA LYS A 466 -21.47 15.50 -7.91
C LYS A 466 -22.76 16.32 -7.89
N SER A 467 -23.51 16.28 -6.79
CA SER A 467 -24.62 17.21 -6.59
C SER A 467 -23.99 18.58 -6.74
N ALA A 468 -24.27 19.23 -7.86
CA ALA A 468 -23.90 20.62 -8.01
C ALA A 468 -24.67 21.33 -6.92
N LEU A 469 -24.00 21.59 -5.80
CA LEU A 469 -24.25 22.78 -5.00
C LEU A 469 -23.82 23.97 -5.87
N SER A 470 -24.42 24.09 -7.06
CA SER A 470 -24.62 25.37 -7.69
C SER A 470 -25.59 26.08 -6.77
N GLY A 471 -25.04 26.83 -5.82
CA GLY A 471 -25.75 27.97 -5.29
C GLY A 471 -26.29 28.76 -6.49
N PRO A 472 -27.50 29.31 -6.40
CA PRO A 472 -28.09 30.05 -7.51
C PRO A 472 -27.15 31.21 -7.90
N GLU A 473 -26.38 31.01 -8.97
CA GLU A 473 -25.73 32.09 -9.68
C GLU A 473 -26.85 32.92 -10.33
N GLY A 474 -27.10 34.11 -9.78
CA GLY A 474 -28.00 35.08 -10.39
C GLY A 474 -29.18 35.51 -9.52
N GLY A 475 -28.88 36.13 -8.38
CA GLY A 475 -29.82 36.99 -7.68
C GLY A 475 -29.10 38.27 -7.27
N SER A 476 -29.33 39.35 -8.01
CA SER A 476 -28.92 40.71 -7.66
C SER A 476 -29.19 41.00 -6.18
N THR A 477 -28.15 41.39 -5.45
CA THR A 477 -28.23 41.87 -4.08
C THR A 477 -29.13 43.11 -4.00
N PRO A 478 -30.25 43.09 -3.26
CA PRO A 478 -30.83 44.32 -2.77
C PRO A 478 -29.97 44.83 -1.61
N ASN A 479 -29.60 46.10 -1.65
CA ASN A 479 -28.97 46.82 -0.55
C ASN A 479 -29.78 46.61 0.74
N LEU A 480 -29.28 45.76 1.65
CA LEU A 480 -29.81 45.63 3.00
C LEU A 480 -28.88 46.36 3.96
N THR A 481 -29.45 47.39 4.59
CA THR A 481 -28.87 48.20 5.65
C THR A 481 -28.53 47.37 6.89
N PRO A 482 -27.46 47.73 7.63
CA PRO A 482 -27.08 47.03 8.84
C PRO A 482 -27.94 47.53 10.00
N ASN A 483 -28.93 46.75 10.45
CA ASN A 483 -29.49 46.83 11.81
C ASN A 483 -30.51 45.70 12.01
N SER A 484 -30.07 44.59 12.61
CA SER A 484 -30.86 43.84 13.60
C SER A 484 -30.04 42.68 14.15
N SER A 485 -29.70 42.82 15.43
CA SER A 485 -29.17 41.78 16.30
C SER A 485 -30.31 40.84 16.71
N HIS A 486 -30.41 39.67 16.08
CA HIS A 486 -31.10 38.52 16.68
C HIS A 486 -30.45 37.22 16.20
N PHE A 487 -29.48 36.76 16.99
CA PHE A 487 -29.00 35.37 16.97
C PHE A 487 -30.14 34.49 17.51
N SER A 488 -30.69 33.63 16.67
CA SER A 488 -31.56 32.52 17.09
C SER A 488 -30.87 31.23 16.68
N ASP A 489 -30.43 30.48 17.68
CA ASP A 489 -29.86 29.14 17.57
C ASP A 489 -30.94 28.17 17.06
N ALA A 490 -30.98 27.93 15.75
CA ALA A 490 -31.71 26.81 15.19
C ALA A 490 -30.71 25.66 14.95
N PRO A 491 -31.01 24.43 15.40
CA PRO A 491 -30.11 23.29 15.19
C PRO A 491 -30.06 22.98 13.69
N GLN A 492 -28.85 23.07 13.13
CA GLN A 492 -28.54 22.64 11.78
C GLN A 492 -28.80 21.14 11.71
N ASP A 493 -29.88 20.77 11.02
CA ASP A 493 -30.23 19.38 10.76
C ASP A 493 -29.23 18.85 9.72
N ASP A 494 -28.22 18.10 10.18
CA ASP A 494 -27.19 17.44 9.37
C ASP A 494 -27.82 16.28 8.57
N GLY A 495 -28.76 16.63 7.68
CA GLY A 495 -29.38 15.70 6.75
C GLY A 495 -28.29 15.04 5.91
N TRP A 496 -28.01 13.78 6.21
CA TRP A 496 -27.08 12.93 5.48
C TRP A 496 -27.55 12.83 4.01
N CYS A 497 -27.06 13.73 3.16
CA CYS A 497 -27.28 13.66 1.72
C CYS A 497 -26.63 12.38 1.19
N THR A 498 -27.40 11.31 1.03
CA THR A 498 -26.92 10.10 0.36
C THR A 498 -26.56 10.47 -1.08
N PRO A 499 -25.32 10.24 -1.52
CA PRO A 499 -24.92 10.61 -2.87
C PRO A 499 -25.71 9.77 -3.89
N ASN A 500 -26.38 10.44 -4.83
CA ASN A 500 -27.17 9.77 -5.87
C ASN A 500 -26.23 9.07 -6.86
N VAL A 501 -26.19 7.74 -6.81
CA VAL A 501 -25.51 6.90 -7.82
C VAL A 501 -26.25 7.03 -9.14
N THR A 502 -25.59 7.54 -10.17
CA THR A 502 -26.22 7.69 -11.50
C THR A 502 -25.88 6.57 -12.47
N GLU A 503 -24.73 5.92 -12.30
CA GLU A 503 -24.28 4.90 -13.24
C GLU A 503 -23.35 3.89 -12.55
N PHE A 504 -23.66 2.59 -12.71
CA PHE A 504 -22.82 1.47 -12.29
C PHE A 504 -22.30 0.74 -13.53
N ARG A 505 -20.99 0.81 -13.79
CA ARG A 505 -20.35 0.07 -14.89
C ARG A 505 -19.50 -1.07 -14.35
N VAL A 506 -19.70 -2.25 -14.92
CA VAL A 506 -18.81 -3.40 -14.76
C VAL A 506 -17.98 -3.53 -16.04
N ARG A 507 -16.65 -3.43 -15.94
CA ARG A 507 -15.76 -3.75 -17.07
C ARG A 507 -15.07 -5.07 -16.78
N ILE A 508 -15.28 -6.06 -17.63
CA ILE A 508 -14.54 -7.32 -17.59
C ILE A 508 -13.31 -7.14 -18.47
N SER A 509 -12.11 -7.26 -17.89
CA SER A 509 -10.87 -7.22 -18.65
C SER A 509 -10.76 -8.44 -19.55
N LEU A 510 -10.17 -8.30 -20.73
CA LEU A 510 -9.84 -9.45 -21.59
C LEU A 510 -8.54 -10.13 -21.10
N PRO A 511 -8.33 -11.43 -21.40
CA PRO A 511 -7.15 -12.16 -20.92
C PRO A 511 -5.79 -11.53 -21.24
N SER A 512 -5.66 -10.88 -22.40
CA SER A 512 -4.44 -10.17 -22.81
C SER A 512 -4.13 -8.92 -21.98
N SER A 513 -5.11 -8.43 -21.22
CA SER A 513 -5.01 -7.23 -20.39
C SER A 513 -4.94 -7.52 -18.89
N TYR A 514 -4.86 -8.81 -18.50
CA TYR A 514 -4.79 -9.17 -17.09
C TYR A 514 -3.48 -8.71 -16.46
N THR A 515 -3.60 -7.97 -15.37
CA THR A 515 -2.44 -7.62 -14.56
C THR A 515 -1.85 -8.90 -13.97
N ARG A 516 -0.52 -8.91 -13.77
CA ARG A 516 0.16 -10.03 -13.07
C ARG A 516 -0.46 -10.30 -11.69
N LEU A 517 -1.04 -9.29 -11.05
CA LEU A 517 -1.73 -9.43 -9.77
C LEU A 517 -3.06 -10.19 -9.92
N GLN A 518 -3.89 -9.88 -10.92
CA GLN A 518 -5.14 -10.60 -11.20
C GLN A 518 -4.89 -12.09 -11.42
N ILE A 519 -3.89 -12.43 -12.25
CA ILE A 519 -3.52 -13.81 -12.53
C ILE A 519 -3.07 -14.53 -11.25
N ARG A 520 -2.25 -13.89 -10.42
CA ARG A 520 -1.78 -14.47 -9.14
C ARG A 520 -2.91 -14.67 -8.13
N VAL A 521 -3.81 -13.69 -8.01
CA VAL A 521 -4.99 -13.77 -7.12
C VAL A 521 -5.88 -14.91 -7.57
N PHE A 522 -6.18 -15.00 -8.87
CA PHE A 522 -7.00 -16.06 -9.43
C PHE A 522 -6.37 -17.44 -9.25
N ALA A 523 -5.08 -17.60 -9.58
CA ALA A 523 -4.36 -18.86 -9.38
C ALA A 523 -4.38 -19.29 -7.91
N LYS A 524 -4.10 -18.38 -6.97
CA LYS A 524 -4.19 -18.66 -5.54
C LYS A 524 -5.61 -19.02 -5.11
N ALA A 525 -6.64 -18.34 -5.62
CA ALA A 525 -8.04 -18.64 -5.29
C ALA A 525 -8.44 -20.04 -5.77
N ILE A 526 -8.01 -20.44 -6.97
CA ILE A 526 -8.19 -21.80 -7.48
C ILE A 526 -7.46 -22.81 -6.57
N THR A 527 -6.17 -22.60 -6.32
CA THR A 527 -5.39 -23.50 -5.45
C THR A 527 -6.04 -23.64 -4.08
N TYR A 528 -6.48 -22.55 -3.48
CA TYR A 528 -7.16 -22.54 -2.20
C TYR A 528 -8.50 -23.29 -2.24
N THR A 529 -9.28 -23.12 -3.31
CA THR A 529 -10.55 -23.85 -3.52
C THR A 529 -10.32 -25.36 -3.58
N PHE A 530 -9.28 -25.81 -4.32
CA PHE A 530 -8.93 -27.22 -4.43
C PHE A 530 -8.36 -27.79 -3.13
N VAL A 531 -7.48 -27.06 -2.44
CA VAL A 531 -6.94 -27.47 -1.13
C VAL A 531 -8.07 -27.63 -0.13
N LEU A 532 -9.00 -26.65 -0.07
CA LEU A 532 -10.16 -26.75 0.80
C LEU A 532 -11.11 -27.88 0.38
N ALA A 533 -11.17 -28.29 -0.89
CA ALA A 533 -12.09 -29.35 -1.33
C ALA A 533 -11.70 -30.71 -0.71
N GLY A 534 -10.45 -30.82 -0.28
CA GLY A 534 -9.94 -31.88 0.56
C GLY A 534 -9.50 -33.13 -0.19
N PRO A 535 -8.88 -34.08 0.53
CA PRO A 535 -8.39 -35.33 -0.06
C PRO A 535 -9.53 -36.17 -0.66
N GLY A 536 -10.77 -36.03 -0.17
CA GLY A 536 -11.92 -36.71 -0.75
C GLY A 536 -12.14 -36.39 -2.24
N PHE A 537 -11.81 -35.17 -2.69
CA PHE A 537 -11.86 -34.82 -4.11
C PHE A 537 -10.76 -35.53 -4.93
N LEU A 538 -9.54 -35.63 -4.39
CA LEU A 538 -8.41 -36.29 -5.06
C LEU A 538 -8.53 -37.82 -5.05
N LEU A 539 -9.14 -38.39 -4.02
CA LEU A 539 -9.28 -39.83 -3.83
C LEU A 539 -10.54 -40.41 -4.46
N ALA A 540 -11.56 -39.60 -4.77
CA ALA A 540 -12.81 -40.06 -5.37
C ALA A 540 -12.63 -40.74 -6.76
N PRO A 541 -11.85 -40.21 -7.71
CA PRO A 541 -11.70 -40.85 -9.02
C PRO A 541 -11.04 -42.24 -8.96
N PRO A 542 -9.94 -42.47 -8.20
CA PRO A 542 -9.40 -43.81 -8.01
C PRO A 542 -10.41 -44.81 -7.44
N LEU A 543 -11.27 -44.38 -6.51
CA LEU A 543 -12.27 -45.24 -5.89
C LEU A 543 -13.40 -45.63 -6.85
N LEU A 544 -13.82 -44.71 -7.71
CA LEU A 544 -14.75 -45.01 -8.81
C LEU A 544 -14.15 -46.04 -9.78
N CYS A 545 -12.82 -46.12 -9.90
CA CYS A 545 -12.16 -47.15 -10.70
C CYS A 545 -12.05 -48.50 -9.97
N VAL A 546 -12.01 -48.52 -8.64
CA VAL A 546 -11.91 -49.74 -7.81
C VAL A 546 -13.21 -50.56 -7.83
N GLU A 547 -14.34 -49.97 -8.21
CA GLU A 547 -15.65 -50.65 -8.32
C GLU A 547 -15.69 -51.77 -9.38
N ARG A 548 -14.61 -51.97 -10.14
CA ARG A 548 -14.43 -53.15 -11.03
C ARG A 548 -13.83 -54.38 -10.33
N PHE A 549 -13.48 -54.33 -9.05
CA PHE A 549 -12.94 -55.48 -8.34
C PHE A 549 -14.03 -56.49 -7.97
N ASP A 550 -13.68 -57.76 -8.12
CA ASP A 550 -14.54 -58.93 -8.03
C ASP A 550 -15.22 -59.09 -6.66
N SER A 551 -16.39 -59.71 -6.64
CA SER A 551 -17.37 -59.75 -5.53
C SER A 551 -16.85 -60.26 -4.18
N ASN A 552 -15.69 -60.95 -4.15
CA ASN A 552 -15.08 -61.49 -2.94
C ASN A 552 -14.39 -60.44 -2.04
N ASP A 553 -14.05 -59.24 -2.54
CA ASP A 553 -13.35 -58.21 -1.74
C ASP A 553 -14.26 -57.17 -1.07
N SER A 554 -15.57 -57.46 -1.00
CA SER A 554 -16.61 -56.53 -0.54
C SER A 554 -16.46 -56.04 0.91
N ARG A 555 -15.71 -56.75 1.77
CA ARG A 555 -15.46 -56.30 3.15
C ARG A 555 -14.41 -55.20 3.21
N ILE A 556 -13.32 -55.33 2.43
CA ILE A 556 -12.25 -54.34 2.37
C ILE A 556 -12.77 -53.05 1.74
N ALA A 557 -13.52 -53.16 0.63
CA ALA A 557 -14.15 -52.02 -0.03
C ALA A 557 -15.12 -51.26 0.91
N ARG A 558 -15.94 -51.97 1.69
CA ARG A 558 -16.84 -51.36 2.69
C ARG A 558 -16.07 -50.66 3.81
N GLY A 559 -14.97 -51.25 4.28
CA GLY A 559 -14.10 -50.64 5.29
C GLY A 559 -13.49 -49.31 4.81
N TRP A 560 -12.97 -49.30 3.57
CA TRP A 560 -12.44 -48.08 2.94
C TRP A 560 -13.52 -47.02 2.73
N LEU A 561 -14.71 -47.42 2.24
CA LEU A 561 -15.83 -46.50 2.06
C LEU A 561 -16.23 -45.85 3.39
N GLN A 562 -16.37 -46.64 4.46
CA GLN A 562 -16.71 -46.11 5.79
C GLN A 562 -15.63 -45.17 6.33
N PHE A 563 -14.35 -45.52 6.16
CA PHE A 563 -13.22 -44.66 6.52
C PHE A 563 -13.28 -43.31 5.80
N LEU A 564 -13.58 -43.32 4.50
CA LEU A 564 -13.67 -42.11 3.68
C LEU A 564 -14.89 -41.25 4.04
N LEU A 565 -16.03 -41.87 4.36
CA LEU A 565 -17.21 -41.16 4.87
C LEU A 565 -16.91 -40.47 6.20
N ASN A 566 -16.18 -41.13 7.09
CA ASN A 566 -15.74 -40.56 8.37
C ASN A 566 -14.73 -39.42 8.16
N LEU A 567 -13.73 -39.62 7.30
CA LEU A 567 -12.74 -38.61 6.94
C LEU A 567 -13.41 -37.38 6.31
N ARG A 568 -14.43 -37.59 5.47
CA ARG A 568 -15.25 -36.54 4.88
C ARG A 568 -16.04 -35.77 5.93
N SER A 569 -16.72 -36.45 6.85
CA SER A 569 -17.49 -35.79 7.91
C SER A 569 -16.60 -34.89 8.79
N LEU A 570 -15.39 -35.38 9.09
CA LEU A 570 -14.35 -34.57 9.74
C LEU A 570 -13.94 -33.38 8.86
N TRP A 571 -13.70 -33.60 7.57
CA TRP A 571 -13.30 -32.55 6.64
C TRP A 571 -14.37 -31.48 6.41
N ILE A 572 -15.65 -31.86 6.34
CA ILE A 572 -16.79 -30.92 6.28
C ILE A 572 -16.78 -30.03 7.51
N SER A 573 -16.51 -30.59 8.69
CA SER A 573 -16.40 -29.80 9.92
C SER A 573 -15.24 -28.79 9.83
N VAL A 574 -14.11 -29.19 9.24
CA VAL A 574 -12.97 -28.29 8.97
C VAL A 574 -13.36 -27.19 7.98
N GLN A 575 -14.01 -27.53 6.86
CA GLN A 575 -14.47 -26.59 5.84
C GLN A 575 -15.46 -25.57 6.41
N ILE A 576 -16.46 -26.02 7.17
CA ILE A 576 -17.44 -25.13 7.83
C ILE A 576 -16.73 -24.20 8.81
N THR A 577 -15.82 -24.74 9.63
CA THR A 577 -15.04 -23.93 10.58
C THR A 577 -14.22 -22.87 9.85
N TYR A 578 -13.54 -23.24 8.75
CA TYR A 578 -12.77 -22.30 7.93
C TYR A 578 -13.66 -21.26 7.25
N ALA A 579 -14.83 -21.66 6.75
CA ALA A 579 -15.78 -20.75 6.11
C ALA A 579 -16.36 -19.76 7.13
N CYS A 580 -16.76 -20.22 8.32
CA CYS A 580 -17.26 -19.36 9.38
C CYS A 580 -16.17 -18.42 9.92
N ALA A 581 -14.97 -18.94 10.20
CA ALA A 581 -13.85 -18.13 10.65
C ALA A 581 -13.44 -17.10 9.58
N GLY A 582 -13.39 -17.53 8.31
CA GLY A 582 -13.13 -16.67 7.17
C GLY A 582 -14.18 -15.58 7.00
N LEU A 583 -15.47 -15.93 7.07
CA LEU A 583 -16.57 -14.96 7.00
C LEU A 583 -16.50 -13.94 8.13
N CYS A 584 -16.30 -14.40 9.38
CA CYS A 584 -16.13 -13.52 10.52
C CYS A 584 -14.91 -12.60 10.35
N ALA A 585 -13.77 -13.13 9.93
CA ALA A 585 -12.56 -12.34 9.65
C ALA A 585 -12.78 -11.34 8.51
N GLY A 586 -13.48 -11.74 7.45
CA GLY A 586 -13.82 -10.88 6.31
C GLY A 586 -14.78 -9.76 6.69
N ILE A 587 -15.82 -10.05 7.48
CA ILE A 587 -16.74 -9.04 8.02
C ILE A 587 -16.00 -8.11 8.97
N MET A 588 -15.21 -8.63 9.92
CA MET A 588 -14.41 -7.81 10.82
C MET A 588 -13.45 -6.92 10.05
N TYR A 589 -12.76 -7.45 9.05
CA TYR A 589 -11.89 -6.67 8.16
C TYR A 589 -12.66 -5.56 7.48
N PHE A 590 -13.82 -5.85 6.89
CA PHE A 590 -14.66 -4.85 6.22
C PHE A 590 -15.13 -3.75 7.18
N LEU A 591 -15.64 -4.14 8.36
CA LEU A 591 -16.14 -3.20 9.37
C LEU A 591 -15.04 -2.33 9.98
N VAL A 592 -13.86 -2.89 10.22
CA VAL A 592 -12.70 -2.17 10.79
C VAL A 592 -12.06 -1.27 9.74
N ARG A 593 -11.98 -1.74 8.50
CA ARG A 593 -11.32 -1.03 7.41
C ARG A 593 -12.02 0.27 7.08
N ASP A 594 -13.34 0.39 7.17
CA ASP A 594 -14.01 1.67 6.88
C ASP A 594 -14.27 2.51 8.13
N SER A 595 -13.90 2.02 9.31
CA SER A 595 -13.98 2.81 10.54
C SER A 595 -12.82 3.79 10.64
N GLU A 596 -13.12 5.09 10.72
CA GLU A 596 -12.13 6.16 10.93
C GLU A 596 -11.64 6.26 12.39
N ARG A 597 -12.26 5.52 13.32
CA ARG A 597 -11.98 5.63 14.75
C ARG A 597 -10.56 5.17 15.09
N TYR A 598 -9.92 5.86 16.03
CA TYR A 598 -8.52 5.61 16.43
C TYR A 598 -8.24 4.15 16.87
N THR A 599 -9.18 3.52 17.60
CA THR A 599 -9.09 2.10 17.98
C THR A 599 -9.17 1.17 16.77
N ALA A 600 -9.97 1.53 15.76
CA ALA A 600 -10.01 0.83 14.50
C ALA A 600 -8.74 1.02 13.69
N LYS A 601 -8.01 2.15 13.78
CA LYS A 601 -6.70 2.31 13.10
C LYS A 601 -5.64 1.32 13.61
N ALA A 602 -5.54 1.11 14.92
CA ALA A 602 -4.61 0.14 15.49
C ALA A 602 -4.98 -1.30 15.09
N PHE A 603 -6.27 -1.64 15.15
CA PHE A 603 -6.76 -2.96 14.74
C PHE A 603 -6.70 -3.16 13.21
N ARG A 604 -6.90 -2.09 12.41
CA ARG A 604 -6.70 -2.06 10.96
C ARG A 604 -5.24 -2.33 10.62
N GLY A 605 -4.30 -1.69 11.32
CA GLY A 605 -2.87 -1.98 11.16
C GLY A 605 -2.55 -3.45 11.38
N ILE A 606 -3.04 -4.05 12.47
CA ILE A 606 -2.85 -5.49 12.75
C ILE A 606 -3.48 -6.35 11.66
N LEU A 607 -4.69 -6.03 11.20
CA LEU A 607 -5.37 -6.80 10.16
C LEU A 607 -4.70 -6.63 8.79
N GLU A 608 -4.26 -5.42 8.43
CA GLU A 608 -3.51 -5.15 7.20
C GLU A 608 -2.14 -5.82 7.23
N ASP A 609 -1.48 -5.86 8.38
CA ASP A 609 -0.21 -6.56 8.59
C ASP A 609 -0.37 -8.08 8.59
N VAL A 610 -1.49 -8.63 9.07
CA VAL A 610 -1.83 -10.07 8.94
C VAL A 610 -2.19 -10.42 7.49
N TRP A 611 -2.65 -9.43 6.71
CA TRP A 611 -3.21 -9.61 5.38
C TRP A 611 -2.21 -9.40 4.22
N LEU A 612 -1.27 -8.46 4.35
CA LEU A 612 -0.17 -8.21 3.39
C LEU A 612 0.86 -9.34 3.39
#